data_AF-A0A1F3V4N9-F1
#
_entry.id   AF-A0A1F3V4N9-F1
#
_cell.length_a   1.000
_cell.length_b   1.000
_cell.length_c   1.000
_cell.angle_alpha   90.00
_cell.angle_beta   90.00
_cell.angle_gamma   90.00
#
_symmetry.space_group_name_H-M   'P 1'
#
loop_
_entity.id
_entity.type
_entity.pdbx_description
1 polymer ?
#
loop_
_entity_poly.entity_id
_entity_poly.type
_entity_poly.pdbx_seq_one_letter_code
_entity_poly.pdbx_strand_id
1 'polypeptide(L)'
;MKDTKFKNVKFNNRKHQVEVTYTSGKKYTIHYSSLGIKKNISEALVDDETKGHSIIFKFNDGKHDYMPYDQPLAIMKDPEYN
;
A
#
# COMPACT_ATOMS: atom_id res chain seq x y z
N MET A 1 -9.15 6.45 -15.98
CA MET A 1 -9.89 5.63 -14.99
C MET A 1 -9.20 5.90 -13.67
N LYS A 2 -9.88 6.41 -12.63
CA LYS A 2 -9.18 6.79 -11.39
C LYS A 2 -8.61 5.54 -10.71
N ASP A 3 -7.39 5.62 -10.21
CA ASP A 3 -6.68 4.51 -9.54
C ASP A 3 -7.22 4.30 -8.13
N THR A 4 -8.43 3.74 -8.03
CA THR A 4 -9.12 3.63 -6.75
C THR A 4 -8.97 2.27 -6.10
N LYS A 5 -8.48 1.26 -6.82
CA LYS A 5 -8.46 -0.13 -6.36
C LYS A 5 -7.11 -0.80 -6.55
N PHE A 6 -6.68 -1.50 -5.52
CA PHE A 6 -5.50 -2.35 -5.57
C PHE A 6 -5.80 -3.69 -6.20
N LYS A 7 -4.84 -4.16 -6.99
CA LYS A 7 -4.80 -5.51 -7.57
C LYS A 7 -3.90 -6.42 -6.74
N ASN A 8 -2.77 -5.90 -6.26
CA ASN A 8 -1.80 -6.67 -5.51
C ASN A 8 -0.92 -5.75 -4.65
N VAL A 9 -0.37 -6.31 -3.57
CA VAL A 9 0.63 -5.68 -2.72
C VAL A 9 1.76 -6.67 -2.45
N LYS A 10 3.00 -6.18 -2.47
CA LYS A 10 4.18 -6.91 -2.03
C LYS A 10 4.98 -6.05 -1.08
N PHE A 11 5.78 -6.67 -0.22
CA PHE A 11 6.67 -5.93 0.68
C PHE A 11 8.05 -6.58 0.73
N ASN A 12 9.05 -5.77 1.09
CA ASN A 12 10.41 -6.21 1.29
C ASN A 12 10.97 -5.55 2.55
N ASN A 13 10.99 -6.31 3.66
CA ASN A 13 11.52 -5.83 4.94
C ASN A 13 13.03 -5.54 4.90
N ARG A 14 13.80 -6.12 3.97
CA ARG A 14 15.25 -5.82 3.85
C ARG A 14 15.48 -4.44 3.22
N LYS A 15 14.61 -4.06 2.27
CA LYS A 15 14.66 -2.76 1.58
C LYS A 15 13.73 -1.71 2.19
N HIS A 16 12.92 -2.09 3.18
CA HIS A 16 11.90 -1.25 3.81
C HIS A 16 10.93 -0.66 2.78
N GLN A 17 10.45 -1.49 1.85
CA GLN A 17 9.61 -1.05 0.73
C GLN A 17 8.30 -1.84 0.65
N VAL A 18 7.22 -1.14 0.33
CA VAL A 18 5.95 -1.70 -0.13
C VAL A 18 5.81 -1.40 -1.62
N GLU A 19 5.48 -2.41 -2.39
CA GLU A 19 5.12 -2.29 -3.79
C GLU A 19 3.61 -2.50 -3.93
N VAL A 20 2.92 -1.48 -4.43
CA VAL A 20 1.48 -1.52 -4.70
C VAL A 20 1.23 -1.56 -6.20
N THR A 21 0.27 -2.38 -6.62
CA THR A 21 -0.19 -2.44 -8.01
C THR A 21 -1.68 -2.18 -8.04
N TYR A 22 -2.12 -1.20 -8.82
CA TYR A 22 -3.52 -0.88 -9.04
C TYR A 22 -4.16 -1.78 -10.11
N THR A 23 -5.49 -1.84 -10.13
CA THR A 23 -6.23 -2.56 -11.18
C THR A 23 -6.04 -1.96 -12.57
N SER A 24 -5.66 -0.69 -12.66
CA SER A 24 -5.27 -0.01 -13.90
C SER A 24 -3.93 -0.50 -14.48
N GLY A 25 -3.13 -1.21 -13.67
CA GLY A 25 -1.75 -1.59 -14.00
C GLY A 25 -0.69 -0.63 -13.50
N LYS A 26 -1.06 0.56 -12.98
CA LYS A 26 -0.10 1.47 -12.33
C LYS A 26 0.53 0.81 -11.11
N LYS A 27 1.80 1.11 -10.90
CA LYS A 27 2.63 0.47 -9.89
C LYS A 27 3.52 1.50 -9.20
N TYR A 28 3.54 1.47 -7.87
CA TYR A 28 4.42 2.32 -7.08
C TYR A 28 5.16 1.52 -6.04
N THR A 29 6.39 1.94 -5.78
CA THR A 29 7.21 1.42 -4.69
C THR A 29 7.43 2.53 -3.69
N ILE A 30 6.97 2.32 -2.46
CA ILE A 30 6.96 3.30 -1.40
C ILE A 30 7.81 2.80 -0.25
N HIS A 31 8.67 3.67 0.28
CA HIS A 31 9.45 3.36 1.47
C HIS A 31 8.58 3.39 2.74
N TYR A 32 8.82 2.49 3.69
CA TYR A 32 8.05 2.38 4.93
C TYR A 32 7.96 3.69 5.70
N SER A 33 9.03 4.49 5.70
CA SER A 33 9.04 5.80 6.38
C SER A 33 8.00 6.77 5.82
N SER A 34 7.72 6.74 4.51
CA SER A 34 6.70 7.58 3.88
C SER A 34 5.28 7.16 4.28
N LEU A 35 5.12 5.90 4.72
CA LEU A 35 3.87 5.35 5.25
C LEU A 35 3.80 5.44 6.78
N GLY A 36 4.83 5.98 7.45
CA GLY A 36 4.91 5.98 8.91
C GLY A 36 5.15 4.58 9.53
N ILE A 37 5.42 3.56 8.71
CA ILE A 37 5.69 2.20 9.16
C ILE A 37 7.10 2.14 9.74
N LYS A 38 7.20 1.77 11.03
CA LYS A 38 8.47 1.66 11.77
C LYS A 38 8.86 0.22 12.09
N LYS A 39 8.04 -0.75 11.69
CA LYS A 39 8.16 -2.16 12.04
C LYS A 39 8.21 -3.02 10.79
N ASN A 40 8.74 -4.22 10.94
CA ASN A 40 8.68 -5.23 9.89
C ASN A 40 7.24 -5.71 9.69
N ILE A 41 6.86 -5.80 8.42
CA ILE A 41 5.57 -6.34 7.98
C ILE A 41 5.69 -7.87 7.98
N SER A 42 4.75 -8.55 8.62
CA SER A 42 4.62 -10.01 8.55
C SER A 42 3.80 -10.42 7.32
N GLU A 43 2.74 -9.66 7.02
CA GLU A 43 1.81 -9.93 5.94
C GLU A 43 1.23 -8.62 5.40
N ALA A 44 1.04 -8.54 4.08
CA ALA A 44 0.34 -7.43 3.43
C ALA A 44 -0.72 -7.99 2.48
N LEU A 45 -1.96 -7.51 2.60
CA LEU A 45 -3.10 -8.01 1.83
C LEU A 45 -3.90 -6.85 1.26
N VAL A 46 -4.47 -7.05 0.07
CA VAL A 46 -5.53 -6.18 -0.42
C VAL A 46 -6.79 -6.49 0.38
N ASP A 47 -7.40 -5.47 0.95
CA ASP A 47 -8.57 -5.63 1.81
C ASP A 47 -9.84 -5.91 0.99
N ASP A 48 -10.45 -7.07 1.24
CA ASP A 48 -11.70 -7.47 0.58
C ASP A 48 -12.93 -6.77 1.18
N GLU A 49 -12.89 -6.37 2.45
CA GLU A 49 -14.01 -5.67 3.12
C GLU A 49 -14.25 -4.31 2.47
N THR A 50 -13.16 -3.61 2.10
CA THR A 50 -13.21 -2.38 1.32
C THR A 50 -13.22 -2.62 -0.19
N LYS A 51 -13.48 -3.84 -0.68
CA LYS A 51 -13.51 -4.18 -2.12
C LYS A 51 -12.23 -3.76 -2.88
N GLY A 52 -11.09 -3.85 -2.20
CA GLY A 52 -9.76 -3.50 -2.70
C GLY A 52 -9.43 -2.01 -2.65
N HIS A 53 -10.19 -1.19 -1.93
CA HIS A 53 -9.90 0.24 -1.75
C HIS A 53 -8.85 0.51 -0.65
N SER A 54 -8.41 -0.51 0.08
CA SER A 54 -7.31 -0.40 1.04
C SER A 54 -6.39 -1.62 1.03
N ILE A 55 -5.24 -1.46 1.67
CA ILE A 55 -4.29 -2.52 1.98
C ILE A 55 -4.19 -2.66 3.48
N ILE A 56 -4.21 -3.90 3.97
CA ILE A 56 -3.94 -4.26 5.35
C ILE A 56 -2.48 -4.63 5.49
N PHE A 57 -1.78 -4.00 6.43
CA PHE A 57 -0.45 -4.42 6.87
C PHE A 57 -0.57 -5.07 8.24
N LYS A 58 -0.15 -6.33 8.36
CA LYS A 58 0.06 -6.97 9.67
C LYS A 58 1.54 -6.90 10.01
N PHE A 59 1.84 -6.63 11.27
CA PHE A 59 3.20 -6.56 11.78
C PHE A 59 3.51 -7.79 12.64
N ASN A 60 4.81 -8.01 12.89
CA ASN A 60 5.27 -9.14 13.70
C ASN A 60 4.78 -9.12 15.16
N ASP A 61 4.31 -7.98 15.66
CA ASP A 61 3.78 -7.83 17.02
C ASP A 61 2.26 -8.08 17.12
N GLY A 62 1.64 -8.56 16.04
CA GLY A 62 0.21 -8.84 15.96
C GLY A 62 -0.67 -7.60 15.74
N LYS A 63 -0.08 -6.39 15.72
CA LYS A 63 -0.82 -5.19 15.32
C LYS A 63 -1.02 -5.16 13.81
N HIS A 64 -2.04 -4.43 13.38
CA HIS A 64 -2.27 -4.14 11.98
C HIS A 64 -2.47 -2.64 11.75
N ASP A 65 -2.26 -2.23 10.51
CA ASP A 65 -2.50 -0.87 10.02
C ASP A 65 -3.12 -0.94 8.62
N TYR A 66 -3.75 0.15 8.20
CA TYR A 66 -4.47 0.24 6.93
C TYR A 66 -3.96 1.39 6.10
N MET A 67 -3.78 1.14 4.80
CA MET A 67 -3.42 2.17 3.82
C MET A 67 -4.51 2.29 2.76
N PRO A 68 -5.21 3.44 2.67
CA PRO A 68 -6.19 3.68 1.63
C PRO A 68 -5.54 3.90 0.25
N TYR A 69 -6.34 3.74 -0.81
CA TYR A 69 -5.87 3.81 -2.20
C TYR A 69 -5.28 5.16 -2.63
N ASP A 70 -5.65 6.24 -1.96
CA ASP A 70 -5.20 7.58 -2.28
C ASP A 70 -3.81 7.89 -1.70
N GLN A 71 -3.46 7.27 -0.56
CA GLN A 71 -2.20 7.54 0.14
C GLN A 71 -0.97 7.30 -0.76
N PRO A 72 -0.83 6.20 -1.52
CA PRO A 72 0.26 6.04 -2.48
C PRO A 72 0.31 7.13 -3.55
N LEU A 73 -0.85 7.55 -4.07
CA LEU A 73 -0.95 8.55 -5.13
C LEU A 73 -0.51 9.93 -4.61
N ALA A 74 -0.93 10.27 -3.38
CA ALA A 74 -0.54 11.48 -2.70
C ALA A 74 0.96 11.52 -2.40
N ILE A 75 1.54 10.41 -1.90
CA ILE A 75 2.98 10.30 -1.61
C ILE A 75 3.80 10.46 -2.89
N MET A 76 3.36 9.83 -3.98
CA MET A 76 4.06 9.87 -5.27
C MET A 76 3.77 11.14 -6.08
N LYS A 77 2.87 12.01 -5.59
CA LYS A 77 2.40 13.22 -6.27
C LYS A 77 1.92 12.92 -7.70
N ASP A 78 1.10 11.88 -7.84
CA ASP A 78 0.63 11.45 -9.16
C ASP A 78 -0.20 12.57 -9.82
N PRO A 79 0.14 12.98 -11.06
CA PRO A 79 -0.54 14.10 -11.72
C PRO A 79 -2.01 13.79 -12.06
N GLU A 80 -2.40 12.52 -12.15
CA GLU A 80 -3.77 12.11 -12.45
C GLU A 80 -4.65 11.99 -11.18
N TYR A 81 -4.07 12.20 -10.00
CA TYR A 81 -4.77 12.17 -8.72
C TYR A 81 -5.39 13.53 -8.33
N ASN A 82 -4.98 14.62 -8.99
CA ASN A 82 -5.52 15.98 -8.77
C ASN A 82 -6.93 16.19 -9.36
#